data_AF-A0A946YCY6-F1
#
_entry.id   AF-A0A946YCY6-F1
#
_cell.length_a   1.000
_cell.length_b   1.000
_cell.length_c   1.000
_cell.angle_alpha   90.00
_cell.angle_beta   90.00
_cell.angle_gamma   90.00
#
_symmetry.space_group_name_H-M   'P 1'
#
loop_
_entity.id
_entity.type
_entity.pdbx_description
1 polymer ?
#
loop_
_entity_poly.entity_id
_entity_poly.type
_entity_poly.pdbx_seq_one_letter_code
_entity_poly.pdbx_strand_id
1 'polypeptide(L)'
;MEKAHELINARRGKGEIQNCGIQDWLFTFVPLGVAFTFYVVFIMATNIEPKTLFLAGGAAAGFIGLQSYWVFRGWCKKRPVIIVTALIGIAVTIGLLNLYISLL
;
A
#
# COMPACT_ATOMS: atom_id res chain seq x y z
N MET A 1 35.86 20.21 -17.63
CA MET A 1 35.66 19.89 -16.20
C MET A 1 34.21 20.11 -15.78
N GLU A 2 33.58 21.24 -16.14
CA GLU A 2 32.18 21.59 -15.77
C GLU A 2 31.12 20.56 -16.18
N LYS A 3 31.12 20.10 -17.43
CA LYS A 3 30.16 19.08 -17.93
C LYS A 3 30.23 17.74 -17.19
N ALA A 4 31.39 17.37 -16.64
CA ALA A 4 31.54 16.13 -15.89
C ALA A 4 30.85 16.21 -14.52
N HIS A 5 30.94 17.36 -13.85
CA HIS A 5 30.25 17.59 -12.58
C HIS A 5 28.73 17.65 -12.75
N GLU A 6 28.25 18.23 -13.85
CA GLU A 6 26.83 18.28 -14.17
C GLU A 6 26.25 16.87 -14.44
N LEU A 7 26.97 16.03 -15.17
CA LEU A 7 26.58 14.64 -15.42
C LEU A 7 26.60 13.76 -14.16
N ILE A 8 27.51 14.02 -13.23
CA ILE A 8 27.58 13.33 -11.94
C ILE A 8 26.41 13.76 -11.04
N ASN A 9 26.09 15.06 -10.97
CA ASN A 9 24.93 15.54 -10.21
C ASN A 9 23.60 15.08 -10.82
N ALA A 10 23.47 15.08 -12.14
CA ALA A 10 22.28 14.56 -12.82
C ALA A 10 22.11 13.04 -12.60
N ARG A 11 23.20 12.26 -12.59
CA ARG A 11 23.15 10.83 -12.23
C ARG A 11 22.84 10.60 -10.75
N ARG A 12 23.40 11.41 -9.84
CA ARG A 12 23.13 11.31 -8.40
C ARG A 12 21.67 11.60 -8.08
N GLY A 13 21.10 12.68 -8.63
CA GLY A 13 19.68 12.99 -8.49
C GLY A 13 18.78 11.91 -9.09
N LYS A 14 19.16 11.33 -10.24
CA LYS A 14 18.40 10.21 -10.85
C LYS A 14 18.47 8.92 -10.01
N GLY A 15 19.58 8.66 -9.33
CA GLY A 15 19.76 7.52 -8.41
C GLY A 15 18.99 7.68 -7.10
N GLU A 16 18.94 8.87 -6.51
CA GLU A 16 18.09 9.17 -5.34
C GLU A 16 16.60 9.09 -5.67
N ILE A 17 16.17 9.63 -6.82
CA ILE A 17 14.77 9.52 -7.28
C ILE A 17 14.41 8.05 -7.61
N GLN A 18 15.39 7.24 -8.03
CA GLN A 18 15.20 5.80 -8.25
C GLN A 18 15.15 5.01 -6.93
N ASN A 19 15.86 5.45 -5.90
CA ASN A 19 15.89 4.90 -4.53
C ASN A 19 14.85 5.56 -3.61
N CYS A 20 13.73 6.00 -4.15
CA CYS A 20 12.62 6.61 -3.40
C CYS A 20 12.08 5.65 -2.32
N GLY A 21 12.75 5.58 -1.16
CA GLY A 21 12.35 4.96 0.10
C GLY A 21 11.87 3.51 0.11
N ILE A 22 11.99 2.73 -0.98
CA ILE A 22 11.38 1.38 -1.06
C ILE A 22 11.88 0.44 0.04
N GLN A 23 13.16 0.53 0.41
CA GLN A 23 13.71 -0.30 1.48
C GLN A 23 13.13 0.10 2.84
N ASP A 24 13.17 1.40 3.18
CA ASP A 24 12.63 1.91 4.46
C ASP A 24 11.12 1.67 4.59
N TRP A 25 10.40 1.80 3.47
CA TRP A 25 8.99 1.48 3.37
C TRP A 25 8.75 -0.01 3.58
N LEU A 26 9.46 -0.90 2.87
CA LEU A 26 9.31 -2.35 3.01
C LEU A 26 9.63 -2.81 4.44
N PHE A 27 10.65 -2.25 5.08
CA PHE A 27 10.99 -2.55 6.48
C PHE A 27 9.90 -2.07 7.46
N THR A 28 9.14 -1.04 7.12
CA THR A 28 7.96 -0.61 7.88
C THR A 28 6.76 -1.56 7.70
N PHE A 29 6.66 -2.24 6.55
CA PHE A 29 5.57 -3.19 6.29
C PHE A 29 5.72 -4.53 7.00
N VAL A 30 6.94 -4.95 7.34
CA VAL A 30 7.18 -6.20 8.07
C VAL A 30 6.46 -6.24 9.42
N PRO A 31 6.68 -5.29 10.37
CA PRO A 31 5.97 -5.31 11.65
C PRO A 31 4.46 -5.11 11.48
N LEU A 32 4.03 -4.34 10.47
CA LEU A 32 2.62 -4.16 10.16
C LEU A 32 1.95 -5.45 9.68
N GLY A 33 2.62 -6.22 8.81
CA GLY A 33 2.14 -7.51 8.31
C GLY A 33 2.09 -8.58 9.40
N VAL A 34 3.06 -8.55 10.32
CA VAL A 34 3.04 -9.42 11.51
C VAL A 34 1.83 -9.08 12.38
N ALA A 35 1.62 -7.81 12.71
CA ALA A 35 0.46 -7.36 13.49
C ALA A 35 -0.87 -7.72 12.81
N PHE A 36 -0.95 -7.56 11.49
CA PHE A 36 -2.12 -7.94 10.69
C PHE A 36 -2.41 -9.44 10.76
N THR A 37 -1.36 -10.29 10.72
CA THR A 37 -1.51 -11.74 10.86
C THR A 37 -2.05 -12.11 12.23
N PHE A 38 -1.51 -11.52 13.30
CA PHE A 38 -2.03 -11.72 14.66
C PHE A 38 -3.49 -11.27 14.80
N TYR A 39 -3.85 -10.14 14.18
CA TYR A 39 -5.24 -9.68 14.12
C TYR A 39 -6.17 -10.73 13.50
N VAL A 40 -5.81 -11.29 12.34
CA VAL A 40 -6.63 -12.32 11.67
C VAL A 40 -6.75 -13.57 12.54
N VAL A 41 -5.63 -14.07 13.09
CA VAL A 41 -5.63 -15.23 13.99
C VAL A 41 -6.50 -14.98 15.22
N PHE A 42 -6.42 -13.79 15.80
CA PHE A 42 -7.23 -13.40 16.95
C PHE A 42 -8.74 -13.36 16.64
N ILE A 43 -9.15 -12.73 15.54
CA ILE A 43 -10.57 -12.69 15.15
C ILE A 43 -11.10 -14.10 14.85
N MET A 44 -10.29 -14.96 14.22
CA MET A 44 -10.65 -16.35 13.94
C MET A 44 -10.79 -17.19 15.23
N ALA A 45 -9.91 -16.97 16.20
CA ALA A 45 -9.90 -17.70 17.47
C ALA A 45 -11.00 -17.24 18.46
N THR A 46 -11.53 -16.03 18.31
CA THR A 46 -12.49 -15.43 19.26
C THR A 46 -13.93 -15.58 18.78
N ASN A 47 -14.90 -15.62 19.71
CA ASN A 47 -16.35 -15.70 19.43
C ASN A 47 -17.03 -14.32 19.42
N ILE A 48 -16.47 -13.37 18.69
CA ILE A 48 -16.99 -11.99 18.60
C ILE A 48 -17.97 -11.89 17.43
N GLU A 49 -19.26 -11.70 17.67
CA GLU A 49 -20.22 -11.44 16.59
C GLU A 49 -20.32 -9.93 16.29
N PRO A 50 -20.32 -9.49 15.01
CA PRO A 50 -20.17 -10.30 13.79
C PRO A 50 -18.69 -10.45 13.33
N LYS A 51 -18.14 -11.67 13.41
CA LYS A 51 -16.75 -11.98 12.99
C LYS A 51 -16.47 -11.59 11.54
N THR A 52 -17.46 -11.81 10.68
CA THR A 52 -17.36 -11.62 9.23
C THR A 52 -17.13 -10.15 8.86
N LEU A 53 -17.70 -9.22 9.64
CA LEU A 53 -17.50 -7.79 9.46
C LEU A 53 -16.04 -7.38 9.75
N PHE A 54 -15.48 -7.89 10.85
CA PHE A 54 -14.08 -7.64 11.21
C PHE A 54 -13.13 -8.24 10.18
N LEU A 55 -13.38 -9.47 9.73
CA LEU A 55 -12.59 -10.12 8.66
C LEU A 55 -12.68 -9.34 7.34
N ALA A 56 -13.88 -8.90 6.93
CA ALA A 56 -14.06 -8.12 5.71
C ALA A 56 -13.36 -6.74 5.80
N GLY A 57 -13.48 -6.05 6.93
CA GLY A 57 -12.79 -4.79 7.19
C GLY A 57 -11.27 -4.93 7.20
N GLY A 58 -10.75 -5.99 7.83
CA GLY A 58 -9.33 -6.32 7.82
C GLY A 58 -8.82 -6.63 6.42
N ALA A 59 -9.54 -7.43 5.64
CA ALA A 59 -9.20 -7.71 4.24
C ALA A 59 -9.15 -6.42 3.42
N ALA A 60 -10.17 -5.55 3.56
CA ALA A 60 -10.20 -4.25 2.88
C ALA A 60 -8.99 -3.37 3.26
N ALA A 61 -8.65 -3.28 4.55
CA ALA A 61 -7.48 -2.54 5.01
C ALA A 61 -6.17 -3.07 4.42
N GLY A 62 -6.01 -4.41 4.34
CA GLY A 62 -4.86 -5.05 3.70
C GLY A 62 -4.74 -4.72 2.21
N PHE A 63 -5.84 -4.79 1.46
CA PHE A 63 -5.86 -4.43 0.04
C PHE A 63 -5.58 -2.94 -0.18
N ILE A 64 -6.14 -2.05 0.63
CA ILE A 64 -5.88 -0.61 0.55
C ILE A 64 -4.41 -0.29 0.87
N GLY A 65 -3.82 -0.96 1.87
CA GLY A 65 -2.39 -0.85 2.18
C GLY A 65 -1.52 -1.27 1.00
N LEU A 66 -1.87 -2.38 0.34
CA LEU A 66 -1.19 -2.84 -0.86
C LEU A 66 -1.35 -1.85 -2.04
N GLN A 67 -2.54 -1.28 -2.25
CA GLN A 67 -2.75 -0.28 -3.31
C GLN A 67 -1.99 1.03 -3.03
N SER A 68 -1.87 1.42 -1.75
CA SER A 68 -1.10 2.59 -1.32
C SER A 68 0.39 2.48 -1.71
N TYR A 69 0.94 1.26 -1.75
CA TYR A 69 2.27 1.02 -2.32
C TYR A 69 2.38 1.47 -3.78
N TRP A 70 1.39 1.08 -4.60
CA TRP A 70 1.39 1.40 -6.02
C TRP A 70 1.19 2.89 -6.28
N VAL A 71 0.44 3.59 -5.42
CA VAL A 71 0.35 5.06 -5.42
C VAL A 71 1.71 5.68 -5.15
N PHE A 72 2.38 5.31 -4.06
CA PHE A 72 3.70 5.85 -3.71
C PHE A 72 4.74 5.56 -4.81
N ARG A 73 4.75 4.32 -5.32
CA ARG A 73 5.68 3.89 -6.37
C ARG A 73 5.38 4.53 -7.73
N GLY A 74 4.11 4.82 -8.01
CA GLY A 74 3.66 5.60 -9.18
C GLY A 74 4.11 7.07 -9.11
N TRP A 75 4.08 7.65 -7.90
CA TRP A 75 4.56 9.01 -7.63
C TRP A 75 6.07 9.12 -7.86
N CYS A 76 6.87 8.21 -7.29
CA CYS A 76 8.33 8.20 -7.46
C CYS A 76 8.74 8.03 -8.93
N LYS A 77 8.02 7.20 -9.71
CA LYS A 77 8.34 6.95 -11.12
C LYS A 77 7.70 7.96 -12.09
N LYS A 78 7.00 9.00 -11.60
CA LYS A 78 6.23 9.97 -12.39
C LYS A 78 5.30 9.29 -13.42
N ARG A 79 4.72 8.14 -13.06
CA ARG A 79 3.81 7.37 -13.92
C ARG A 79 2.38 7.53 -13.40
N PRO A 80 1.64 8.54 -13.87
CA PRO A 80 0.30 8.86 -13.34
C PRO A 80 -0.70 7.72 -13.55
N VAL A 81 -0.53 6.92 -14.61
CA VAL A 81 -1.38 5.75 -14.88
C VAL A 81 -1.39 4.77 -13.71
N ILE A 82 -0.23 4.50 -13.10
CA ILE A 82 -0.14 3.57 -11.96
C ILE A 82 -0.88 4.11 -10.74
N ILE A 83 -0.83 5.42 -10.54
CA ILE A 83 -1.53 6.11 -9.44
C ILE A 83 -3.04 6.00 -9.65
N VAL A 84 -3.52 6.29 -10.85
CA VAL A 84 -4.95 6.21 -11.19
C VAL A 84 -5.48 4.78 -11.02
N THR A 85 -4.76 3.77 -11.51
CA THR A 85 -5.17 2.37 -11.33
C THR A 85 -5.22 1.96 -9.87
N ALA A 86 -4.26 2.42 -9.05
CA ALA A 86 -4.26 2.13 -7.62
C ALA A 86 -5.43 2.81 -6.88
N LEU A 87 -5.75 4.06 -7.22
CA LEU A 87 -6.91 4.76 -6.67
C LEU A 87 -8.24 4.08 -7.04
N ILE A 88 -8.36 3.59 -8.27
CA ILE A 88 -9.52 2.79 -8.70
C ILE A 88 -9.63 1.52 -7.84
N GLY A 89 -8.51 0.82 -7.60
CA GLY A 89 -8.48 -0.35 -6.73
C GLY A 89 -8.97 -0.06 -5.30
N ILE A 90 -8.57 1.09 -4.74
CA ILE A 90 -9.05 1.55 -3.42
C ILE A 90 -10.56 1.82 -3.45
N ALA A 91 -11.04 2.55 -4.46
CA ALA A 91 -12.46 2.86 -4.61
C ALA A 91 -13.33 1.59 -4.74
N VAL A 92 -12.87 0.61 -5.53
CA VAL A 92 -13.53 -0.69 -5.69
C VAL A 92 -13.56 -1.47 -4.37
N THR A 93 -12.45 -1.47 -3.62
CA THR A 93 -12.36 -2.16 -2.33
C THR A 93 -13.36 -1.58 -1.31
N ILE A 94 -13.44 -0.24 -1.22
CA ILE A 94 -14.40 0.45 -0.35
C ILE A 94 -15.84 0.18 -0.81
N GLY A 95 -16.09 0.23 -2.13
CA GLY A 95 -17.41 -0.06 -2.70
C GLY A 95 -17.89 -1.48 -2.37
N LEU A 96 -17.02 -2.47 -2.54
CA LEU A 96 -17.30 -3.87 -2.19
C LEU A 96 -17.57 -4.05 -0.69
N LEU A 97 -16.79 -3.38 0.17
CA LEU A 97 -17.01 -3.44 1.62
C LEU A 97 -18.36 -2.84 2.01
N ASN A 98 -18.69 -1.66 1.49
CA ASN A 98 -19.99 -1.03 1.77
C ASN A 98 -21.16 -1.86 1.24
N LEU A 99 -21.01 -2.47 0.07
CA LEU A 99 -22.01 -3.38 -0.49
C LEU A 99 -22.17 -4.62 0.40
N TYR A 100 -21.06 -5.19 0.89
CA TYR A 100 -21.09 -6.31 1.83
C TYR A 100 -21.81 -5.95 3.14
N ILE A 101 -21.52 -4.79 3.72
CA ILE A 101 -22.18 -4.29 4.94
C ILE A 101 -23.68 -4.07 4.70
N SER A 102 -24.05 -3.56 3.52
CA SER A 102 -25.46 -3.28 3.19
C SER A 102 -26.28 -4.54 2.89
N LEU A 103 -25.62 -5.65 2.56
CA LEU A 103 -26.24 -6.96 2.29
C LEU A 103 -26.34 -7.85 3.53
N LEU A 104 -25.64 -7.49 4.61
CA LEU A 104 -25.64 -8.18 5.90
C LEU A 104 -26.87 -7.76 6.72
#